data_AF-A0A0R3SD81-F1
#
_entry.id   AF-A0A0R3SD81-F1
#
_cell.length_a   1.000
_cell.length_b   1.000
_cell.length_c   1.000
_cell.angle_alpha   90.00
_cell.angle_beta   90.00
_cell.angle_gamma   90.00
#
_symmetry.space_group_name_H-M   'P 1'
#
loop_
_entity.id
_entity.type
_entity.pdbx_description
1 polymer ?
#
loop_
_entity_poly.entity_id
_entity_poly.type
_entity_poly.pdbx_seq_one_letter_code
_entity_poly.pdbx_strand_id
1 'polypeptide(L)'
;MTSSEAPKVLTEHEPECAPMIGRPTRPHAQHLTNNRRGRKQEEAIKTVYIHAETRIALECNEAKLLNVAPEEIVYAHRRAITAAVIDLFGNISGAPTLNFVILKCERLIEKEKKDELRFELIIGVPKSQVNNMITALSMITARFCGGTILSLFVESNTSAENRASAKLMVDVLGSADFLTNLVTAF
;
A
#
# COMPACT_ATOMS: atom_id res chain seq x y z
N MET A 1 57.72 42.00 22.25
CA MET A 1 57.19 43.13 23.02
C MET A 1 55.77 43.36 22.54
N THR A 2 54.80 43.19 23.46
CA THR A 2 53.44 43.80 23.56
C THR A 2 52.62 44.00 22.27
N SER A 3 51.33 43.65 22.16
CA SER A 3 50.25 43.41 23.13
C SER A 3 49.23 42.43 22.47
N SER A 4 48.56 41.49 23.16
CA SER A 4 47.50 41.64 24.17
C SER A 4 46.48 42.72 23.83
N GLU A 5 45.33 42.33 23.28
CA GLU A 5 44.02 42.62 23.89
C GLU A 5 42.86 41.97 23.13
N ALA A 6 42.03 41.25 23.88
CA ALA A 6 40.74 40.75 23.48
C ALA A 6 39.72 41.91 23.40
N PRO A 7 38.74 41.89 22.47
CA PRO A 7 37.56 42.71 22.61
C PRO A 7 36.59 42.05 23.59
N LYS A 8 36.33 42.78 24.69
CA LYS A 8 35.33 42.51 25.71
C LYS A 8 33.96 42.22 25.10
N VAL A 9 33.36 41.15 25.61
CA VAL A 9 31.92 40.89 25.60
C VAL A 9 31.20 42.09 26.21
N LEU A 10 30.35 42.75 25.43
CA LEU A 10 29.30 43.63 25.94
C LEU A 10 27.98 42.91 25.72
N THR A 11 27.47 42.37 26.81
CA THR A 11 26.12 41.84 26.99
C THR A 11 25.11 42.95 26.71
N GLU A 12 24.39 42.87 25.59
CA GLU A 12 23.17 43.64 25.41
C GLU A 12 22.06 42.96 26.21
N HIS A 13 21.70 43.59 27.33
CA HIS A 13 20.48 43.31 28.06
C HIS A 13 19.28 43.63 27.16
N GLU A 14 18.48 42.62 26.80
CA GLU A 14 17.10 42.85 26.38
C GLU A 14 16.36 43.62 27.49
N PRO A 15 15.67 44.73 27.20
CA PRO A 15 14.75 45.29 28.18
C PRO A 15 13.54 44.35 28.28
N GLU A 16 13.33 43.77 29.46
CA GLU A 16 12.09 43.07 29.81
C GLU A 16 10.89 43.98 29.49
N CYS A 17 10.14 43.63 28.45
CA CYS A 17 8.94 44.34 28.07
C CYS A 17 7.85 43.97 29.08
N ALA A 18 7.53 44.88 29.99
CA ALA A 18 6.43 44.70 30.94
C ALA A 18 5.10 44.42 30.19
N PRO A 19 4.25 43.49 30.68
CA PRO A 19 3.01 43.15 29.99
C PRO A 19 2.03 44.33 30.08
N MET A 20 1.79 45.01 28.96
CA MET A 20 0.76 46.05 28.90
C MET A 20 -0.62 45.42 28.72
N ILE A 21 -1.35 45.28 29.83
CA ILE A 21 -2.76 44.90 29.86
C ILE A 21 -3.59 45.99 29.16
N GLY A 22 -4.41 45.63 28.17
CA GLY A 22 -5.48 46.49 27.64
C GLY A 22 -5.40 46.94 26.17
N ARG A 23 -4.48 46.43 25.35
CA ARG A 23 -4.58 46.66 23.89
C ARG A 23 -5.62 45.69 23.29
N PRO A 24 -6.60 46.17 22.50
CA PRO A 24 -7.38 45.27 21.66
C PRO A 24 -6.40 44.59 20.70
N THR A 25 -6.29 43.27 20.82
CA THR A 25 -5.51 42.43 19.93
C THR A 25 -6.02 42.69 18.52
N ARG A 26 -5.14 43.17 17.62
CA ARG A 26 -5.43 43.16 16.18
C ARG A 26 -5.87 41.73 15.83
N PRO A 27 -6.92 41.52 15.02
CA PRO A 27 -7.33 40.19 14.61
C PRO A 27 -6.29 39.63 13.64
N HIS A 28 -5.17 39.13 14.17
CA HIS A 28 -4.19 38.35 13.45
C HIS A 28 -4.74 36.94 13.23
N ALA A 29 -5.80 36.80 12.43
CA ALA A 29 -6.23 35.49 11.93
C ALA A 29 -7.17 35.55 10.72
N GLN A 30 -7.19 36.62 9.92
CA GLN A 30 -7.89 36.60 8.62
C GLN A 30 -7.06 35.95 7.48
N HIS A 31 -5.96 35.27 7.79
CA HIS A 31 -5.11 34.59 6.80
C HIS A 31 -5.37 33.07 6.65
N LEU A 32 -6.58 32.60 6.97
CA LEU A 32 -7.01 31.21 6.67
C LEU A 32 -7.53 31.03 5.23
N THR A 33 -7.31 31.98 4.33
CA THR A 33 -7.79 31.92 2.93
C THR A 33 -6.82 31.23 1.97
N ASN A 34 -5.93 30.36 2.46
CA ASN A 34 -5.09 29.52 1.60
C ASN A 34 -5.30 28.03 1.90
N ASN A 35 -6.50 27.56 1.59
CA ASN A 35 -6.95 26.15 1.62
C ASN A 35 -6.15 25.17 0.75
N ARG A 36 -4.99 25.56 0.21
CA ARG A 36 -4.12 24.67 -0.57
C ARG A 36 -3.53 23.53 0.27
N ARG A 37 -3.21 23.76 1.55
CA ARG A 37 -2.74 22.69 2.45
C ARG A 37 -3.88 21.74 2.85
N GLY A 38 -5.07 22.28 3.15
CA GLY A 38 -6.27 21.49 3.46
C GLY A 38 -6.69 20.60 2.30
N ARG A 39 -6.80 21.15 1.08
CA ARG A 39 -7.12 20.36 -0.13
C ARG A 39 -6.09 19.29 -0.44
N LYS A 40 -4.80 19.57 -0.24
CA LYS A 40 -3.73 18.57 -0.41
C LYS A 40 -3.80 17.44 0.62
N GLN A 41 -4.22 17.73 1.86
CA GLN A 41 -4.44 16.71 2.88
C GLN A 41 -5.69 15.88 2.58
N GLU A 42 -6.80 16.51 2.17
CA GLU A 42 -8.02 15.80 1.76
C GLU A 42 -7.76 14.88 0.56
N GLU A 43 -7.02 15.35 -0.45
CA GLU A 43 -6.61 14.53 -1.59
C GLU A 43 -5.68 13.38 -1.20
N ALA A 44 -4.83 13.56 -0.19
CA ALA A 44 -3.92 12.52 0.29
C ALA A 44 -4.65 11.40 1.05
N ILE A 45 -5.80 11.70 1.64
CA ILE A 45 -6.65 10.76 2.40
C ILE A 45 -7.69 10.08 1.48
N LYS A 46 -7.96 10.64 0.29
CA LYS A 46 -8.90 10.04 -0.66
C LYS A 46 -8.47 8.61 -1.01
N THR A 47 -9.38 7.65 -0.86
CA THR A 47 -9.17 6.27 -1.28
C THR A 47 -9.38 6.13 -2.78
N VAL A 48 -8.48 5.42 -3.43
CA VAL A 48 -8.60 4.94 -4.81
C VAL A 48 -8.66 3.42 -4.75
N TYR A 49 -9.47 2.84 -5.63
CA TYR A 49 -9.66 1.42 -5.72
C TYR A 49 -8.91 0.88 -6.93
N ILE A 50 -8.15 -0.19 -6.73
CA ILE A 50 -7.39 -0.89 -7.77
C ILE A 50 -8.09 -2.21 -8.04
N HIS A 51 -8.36 -2.51 -9.31
CA HIS A 51 -8.79 -3.81 -9.77
C HIS A 51 -7.59 -4.58 -10.31
N ALA A 52 -7.36 -5.76 -9.77
CA ALA A 52 -6.26 -6.64 -10.15
C ALA A 52 -6.74 -8.08 -10.27
N GLU A 53 -6.00 -8.89 -11.01
CA GLU A 53 -6.25 -10.31 -11.21
C GLU A 53 -4.98 -11.09 -10.84
N THR A 54 -5.08 -12.02 -9.90
CA THR A 54 -4.01 -13.00 -9.66
C THR A 54 -4.22 -14.19 -10.57
N ARG A 55 -3.22 -14.53 -11.38
CA ARG A 55 -3.18 -15.70 -12.25
C ARG A 55 -2.17 -16.71 -11.74
N ILE A 56 -2.59 -17.94 -11.56
CA ILE A 56 -1.76 -19.05 -11.12
C ILE A 56 -1.86 -20.16 -12.17
N ALA A 57 -0.74 -20.46 -12.84
CA ALA A 57 -0.65 -21.63 -13.70
C ALA A 57 0.01 -22.76 -12.92
N LEU A 58 -0.78 -23.77 -12.60
CA LEU A 58 -0.37 -24.96 -11.86
C LEU A 58 -1.25 -26.13 -12.29
N GLU A 59 -0.66 -27.33 -12.39
CA GLU A 59 -1.43 -28.56 -12.49
C GLU A 59 -2.17 -28.78 -11.17
N CYS A 60 -3.36 -28.20 -11.04
CA CYS A 60 -4.14 -28.26 -9.81
C CYS A 60 -5.10 -29.45 -9.81
N ASN A 61 -5.11 -30.18 -8.70
CA ASN A 61 -6.19 -31.11 -8.42
C ASN A 61 -7.43 -30.32 -7.95
N GLU A 62 -8.51 -30.31 -8.75
CA GLU A 62 -9.78 -29.62 -8.47
C GLU A 62 -10.34 -29.90 -7.08
N ALA A 63 -10.15 -31.13 -6.56
CA ALA A 63 -10.62 -31.53 -5.24
C ALA A 63 -9.99 -30.72 -4.11
N LYS A 64 -8.74 -30.27 -4.26
CA LYS A 64 -8.03 -29.48 -3.25
C LYS A 64 -8.44 -28.02 -3.30
N LEU A 65 -8.78 -27.52 -4.48
CA LEU A 65 -9.25 -26.15 -4.67
C LEU A 65 -10.59 -25.89 -3.99
N LEU A 66 -11.43 -26.92 -3.88
CA LEU A 66 -12.71 -26.86 -3.17
C LEU A 66 -12.54 -26.93 -1.64
N ASN A 67 -11.35 -27.29 -1.15
CA ASN A 67 -11.09 -27.48 0.28
C ASN A 67 -10.44 -26.26 0.95
N VAL A 68 -9.97 -25.26 0.19
CA VAL A 68 -9.36 -24.04 0.75
C VAL A 68 -10.46 -23.04 1.08
N ALA A 69 -10.50 -22.58 2.33
CA ALA A 69 -11.50 -21.61 2.77
C ALA A 69 -11.24 -20.23 2.12
N PRO A 70 -12.28 -19.47 1.71
CA PRO A 70 -12.12 -18.14 1.11
C PRO A 70 -11.28 -17.18 1.96
N GLU A 71 -11.38 -17.27 3.28
CA GLU A 71 -10.62 -16.44 4.22
C GLU A 71 -9.12 -16.72 4.15
N GLU A 72 -8.71 -17.98 3.94
CA GLU A 72 -7.32 -18.36 3.79
C GLU A 72 -6.72 -17.76 2.51
N ILE A 73 -7.51 -17.71 1.44
CA ILE A 73 -7.13 -17.12 0.16
C ILE A 73 -6.92 -15.61 0.33
N VAL A 74 -7.87 -14.91 0.98
CA VAL A 74 -7.76 -13.48 1.29
C VAL A 74 -6.51 -13.22 2.15
N TYR A 75 -6.28 -14.05 3.17
CA TYR A 75 -5.14 -13.90 4.07
C TYR A 75 -3.80 -14.12 3.35
N ALA A 76 -3.71 -15.12 2.49
CA ALA A 76 -2.51 -15.39 1.70
C ALA A 76 -2.19 -14.24 0.74
N HIS A 77 -3.21 -13.67 0.07
CA HIS A 77 -3.04 -12.47 -0.76
C HIS A 77 -2.61 -11.27 0.08
N ARG A 78 -3.24 -11.05 1.25
CA ARG A 78 -2.84 -9.97 2.16
C ARG A 78 -1.38 -10.08 2.57
N ARG A 79 -0.90 -11.28 2.90
CA ARG A 79 0.51 -11.52 3.25
C ARG A 79 1.44 -11.32 2.07
N ALA A 80 1.08 -11.80 0.88
CA ALA A 80 1.89 -11.60 -0.32
C ALA A 80 2.05 -10.11 -0.65
N ILE A 81 0.96 -9.35 -0.62
CA ILE A 81 0.97 -7.89 -0.84
C ILE A 81 1.78 -7.19 0.24
N THR A 82 1.57 -7.53 1.51
CA THR A 82 2.31 -6.92 2.63
C THR A 82 3.81 -7.19 2.49
N ALA A 83 4.21 -8.42 2.15
CA ALA A 83 5.60 -8.76 1.91
C ALA A 83 6.18 -7.97 0.73
N ALA A 84 5.48 -7.88 -0.39
CA ALA A 84 5.93 -7.11 -1.55
C ALA A 84 6.10 -5.62 -1.22
N VAL A 85 5.19 -5.05 -0.42
CA VAL A 85 5.30 -3.68 0.07
C VAL A 85 6.54 -3.50 0.94
N ILE A 86 6.80 -4.43 1.86
CA ILE A 86 7.96 -4.38 2.76
C ILE A 86 9.26 -4.52 1.97
N ASP A 87 9.33 -5.48 1.04
CA ASP A 87 10.54 -5.76 0.27
C ASP A 87 10.89 -4.61 -0.69
N LEU A 88 9.90 -3.89 -1.22
CA LEU A 88 10.11 -2.78 -2.16
C LEU A 88 10.23 -1.40 -1.49
N PHE A 89 9.49 -1.16 -0.41
CA PHE A 89 9.35 0.18 0.19
C PHE A 89 9.70 0.23 1.68
N GLY A 90 10.11 -0.91 2.27
CA GLY A 90 10.42 -1.02 3.69
C GLY A 90 9.20 -1.02 4.60
N ASN A 91 9.46 -0.91 5.89
CA ASN A 91 8.45 -0.72 6.93
C ASN A 91 8.84 0.44 7.85
N ILE A 92 7.84 1.02 8.50
CA ILE A 92 8.02 2.04 9.55
C ILE A 92 7.46 1.46 10.83
N SER A 93 8.33 1.25 11.83
CA SER A 93 7.93 0.72 13.15
C SER A 93 7.15 -0.60 13.08
N GLY A 94 7.51 -1.49 12.16
CA GLY A 94 6.87 -2.80 11.98
C GLY A 94 5.54 -2.76 11.20
N ALA A 95 5.03 -1.59 10.83
CA ALA A 95 3.90 -1.44 9.92
C ALA A 95 4.39 -1.23 8.48
N PRO A 96 3.75 -1.84 7.46
CA PRO A 96 4.11 -1.59 6.06
C PRO A 96 3.95 -0.10 5.74
N THR A 97 4.88 0.44 4.96
CA THR A 97 4.87 1.86 4.58
C THR A 97 3.62 2.24 3.78
N LEU A 98 3.00 1.27 3.11
CA LEU A 98 1.75 1.45 2.37
C LEU A 98 0.57 0.83 3.13
N ASN A 99 -0.50 1.62 3.29
CA ASN A 99 -1.76 1.18 3.87
C ASN A 99 -2.71 0.73 2.76
N PHE A 100 -3.35 -0.42 2.95
CA PHE A 100 -4.33 -0.94 2.00
C PHE A 100 -5.39 -1.82 2.67
N VAL A 101 -6.53 -1.96 2.00
CA VAL A 101 -7.63 -2.85 2.39
C VAL A 101 -8.04 -3.68 1.18
N ILE A 102 -8.13 -5.00 1.35
CA ILE A 102 -8.70 -5.90 0.34
C ILE A 102 -10.21 -5.90 0.55
N LEU A 103 -10.95 -5.49 -0.47
CA LEU A 103 -12.42 -5.40 -0.46
C LEU A 103 -13.07 -6.61 -1.12
N LYS A 104 -12.39 -7.18 -2.13
CA LYS A 104 -12.82 -8.38 -2.85
C LYS A 104 -11.59 -9.25 -3.13
N CYS A 105 -11.74 -10.56 -2.95
CA CYS A 105 -10.78 -11.57 -3.36
C CYS A 105 -11.59 -12.84 -3.66
N GLU A 106 -11.98 -13.02 -4.92
CA GLU A 106 -12.89 -14.09 -5.33
C GLU A 106 -12.31 -14.88 -6.48
N ARG A 107 -12.59 -16.19 -6.51
CA ARG A 107 -12.16 -17.04 -7.62
C ARG A 107 -13.03 -16.76 -8.84
N LEU A 108 -12.38 -16.51 -9.97
CA LEU A 108 -13.04 -16.48 -11.28
C LEU A 108 -13.18 -17.92 -11.80
N ILE A 109 -14.41 -18.36 -12.04
CA ILE A 109 -14.70 -19.68 -12.58
C ILE A 109 -14.80 -19.56 -14.11
N GLU A 110 -13.70 -19.79 -14.81
CA GLU A 110 -13.70 -19.90 -16.27
C GLU A 110 -13.82 -21.37 -16.70
N LYS A 111 -14.79 -21.64 -17.59
CA LYS A 111 -15.08 -23.01 -18.07
C LYS A 111 -14.04 -23.54 -19.08
N GLU A 112 -13.14 -22.69 -19.57
CA GLU A 112 -12.32 -22.97 -20.76
C GLU A 112 -10.83 -23.27 -20.46
N LYS A 113 -10.32 -22.92 -19.27
CA LYS A 113 -8.92 -23.17 -18.89
C LYS A 113 -8.84 -23.96 -17.58
N LYS A 114 -8.74 -25.28 -17.69
CA LYS A 114 -8.67 -26.18 -16.52
C LYS A 114 -7.36 -26.06 -15.72
N ASP A 115 -6.30 -25.53 -16.32
CA ASP A 115 -4.95 -25.49 -15.74
C ASP A 115 -4.56 -24.11 -15.16
N GLU A 116 -5.49 -23.16 -15.11
CA GLU A 116 -5.25 -21.80 -14.63
C GLU A 116 -6.25 -21.41 -13.54
N LEU A 117 -5.75 -20.93 -12.41
CA LEU A 117 -6.55 -20.34 -11.35
C LEU A 117 -6.46 -18.83 -11.42
N ARG A 118 -7.63 -18.21 -11.33
CA ARG A 118 -7.78 -16.77 -11.42
C ARG A 118 -8.52 -16.27 -10.20
N PHE A 119 -7.99 -15.22 -9.59
CA PHE A 119 -8.61 -14.52 -8.49
C PHE A 119 -8.78 -13.06 -8.85
N GLU A 120 -10.00 -12.55 -8.71
CA GLU A 120 -10.32 -11.14 -8.84
C GLU A 120 -10.08 -10.43 -7.51
N LEU A 121 -9.30 -9.35 -7.55
CA LEU A 121 -8.97 -8.53 -6.39
C LEU A 121 -9.43 -7.09 -6.57
N ILE A 122 -10.09 -6.58 -5.53
CA ILE A 122 -10.34 -5.14 -5.39
C ILE A 122 -9.64 -4.65 -4.14
N ILE A 123 -8.75 -3.68 -4.30
CA ILE A 123 -7.90 -3.15 -3.22
C ILE A 123 -8.13 -1.64 -3.08
N GLY A 124 -8.51 -1.20 -1.89
CA GLY A 124 -8.58 0.21 -1.53
C GLY A 124 -7.23 0.71 -1.00
N VAL A 125 -6.76 1.83 -1.53
CA VAL A 125 -5.43 2.41 -1.24
C VAL A 125 -5.55 3.93 -1.15
N PRO A 126 -4.80 4.62 -0.27
CA PRO A 126 -4.71 6.08 -0.33
C PRO A 126 -4.21 6.54 -1.70
N LYS A 127 -4.81 7.61 -2.25
CA LYS A 127 -4.49 8.16 -3.58
C LYS A 127 -3.00 8.45 -3.75
N SER A 128 -2.35 8.93 -2.69
CA SER A 128 -0.92 9.22 -2.64
C SER A 128 -0.02 7.99 -2.83
N GLN A 129 -0.56 6.78 -2.62
CA GLN A 129 0.16 5.50 -2.60
C GLN A 129 -0.19 4.58 -3.78
N VAL A 130 -1.13 4.97 -4.65
CA VAL A 130 -1.64 4.12 -5.74
C VAL A 130 -0.52 3.60 -6.63
N ASN A 131 0.37 4.46 -7.12
CA ASN A 131 1.46 4.04 -8.00
C ASN A 131 2.39 3.03 -7.32
N ASN A 132 2.72 3.26 -6.05
CA ASN A 132 3.58 2.35 -5.29
C ASN A 132 2.88 1.00 -5.08
N MET A 133 1.56 1.00 -4.85
CA MET A 133 0.79 -0.23 -4.74
C MET A 133 0.70 -0.97 -6.08
N ILE A 134 0.49 -0.28 -7.20
CA ILE A 134 0.50 -0.89 -8.54
C ILE A 134 1.84 -1.57 -8.80
N THR A 135 2.95 -0.90 -8.47
CA THR A 135 4.29 -1.49 -8.57
C THR A 135 4.43 -2.70 -7.65
N ALA A 136 3.98 -2.60 -6.39
CA ALA A 136 4.03 -3.73 -5.45
C ALA A 136 3.30 -4.95 -6.00
N LEU A 137 2.06 -4.77 -6.47
CA LEU A 137 1.23 -5.83 -7.03
C LEU A 137 1.90 -6.44 -8.26
N SER A 138 2.35 -5.62 -9.20
CA SER A 138 2.96 -6.08 -10.46
C SER A 138 4.25 -6.88 -10.26
N MET A 139 4.94 -6.69 -9.13
CA MET A 139 6.16 -7.43 -8.80
C MET A 139 5.88 -8.79 -8.13
N ILE A 140 4.66 -9.05 -7.68
CA ILE A 140 4.30 -10.32 -7.04
C ILE A 140 4.38 -11.43 -8.09
N THR A 141 5.29 -12.38 -7.84
CA THR A 141 5.48 -13.55 -8.68
C THR A 141 5.66 -14.80 -7.82
N ALA A 142 5.69 -15.98 -8.43
CA ALA A 142 5.98 -17.23 -7.72
C ALA A 142 7.27 -17.17 -6.88
N ARG A 143 8.29 -16.43 -7.34
CA ARG A 143 9.59 -16.28 -6.67
C ARG A 143 9.71 -15.02 -5.81
N PHE A 144 8.77 -14.09 -5.92
CA PHE A 144 8.77 -12.83 -5.20
C PHE A 144 7.43 -12.62 -4.49
N CYS A 145 7.42 -12.89 -3.18
CA CYS A 145 6.28 -12.75 -2.27
C CYS A 145 5.01 -13.58 -2.59
N GLY A 146 4.89 -14.20 -3.77
CA GLY A 146 3.74 -15.03 -4.17
C GLY A 146 3.74 -16.45 -3.59
N GLY A 147 4.83 -16.86 -2.94
CA GLY A 147 4.95 -18.20 -2.34
C GLY A 147 3.86 -18.52 -1.31
N THR A 148 3.36 -17.51 -0.58
CA THR A 148 2.27 -17.69 0.40
C THR A 148 0.92 -18.02 -0.26
N ILE A 149 0.68 -17.50 -1.47
CA ILE A 149 -0.51 -17.83 -2.25
C ILE A 149 -0.35 -19.25 -2.82
N LEU A 150 0.81 -19.54 -3.41
CA LEU A 150 1.09 -20.85 -4.00
C LEU A 150 1.03 -21.98 -2.96
N SER A 151 1.43 -21.74 -1.72
CA SER A 151 1.42 -22.77 -0.66
C SER A 151 0.01 -23.28 -0.31
N LEU A 152 -1.05 -22.55 -0.65
CA LEU A 152 -2.42 -23.04 -0.48
C LEU A 152 -2.75 -24.16 -1.47
N PHE A 153 -2.15 -24.14 -2.65
CA PHE A 153 -2.49 -25.02 -3.77
C PHE A 153 -1.42 -26.08 -4.04
N VAL A 154 -0.15 -25.78 -3.76
CA VAL A 154 0.99 -26.68 -3.90
C VAL A 154 1.20 -27.46 -2.61
N GLU A 155 1.10 -28.78 -2.66
CA GLU A 155 1.29 -29.65 -1.51
C GLU A 155 2.75 -29.70 -1.04
N SER A 156 2.99 -29.76 0.27
CA SER A 156 4.34 -29.89 0.85
C SER A 156 5.08 -31.16 0.42
N ASN A 157 4.37 -32.11 -0.20
CA ASN A 157 4.90 -33.40 -0.66
C ASN A 157 4.96 -33.50 -2.19
N THR A 158 4.56 -32.47 -2.95
CA THR A 158 4.72 -32.45 -4.42
C THR A 158 6.19 -32.47 -4.81
N SER A 159 6.51 -33.06 -5.97
CA SER A 159 7.88 -33.09 -6.51
C SER A 159 8.45 -31.67 -6.62
N ALA A 160 9.76 -31.52 -6.43
CA ALA A 160 10.43 -30.22 -6.56
C ALA A 160 10.22 -29.59 -7.95
N GLU A 161 10.10 -30.42 -8.98
CA GLU A 161 9.81 -30.02 -10.36
C GLU A 161 8.43 -29.37 -10.49
N ASN A 162 7.39 -29.95 -9.87
CA ASN A 162 6.04 -29.39 -9.91
C ASN A 162 5.91 -28.08 -9.11
N ARG A 163 6.73 -27.90 -8.07
CA ARG A 163 6.80 -26.60 -7.37
C ARG A 163 7.52 -25.56 -8.19
N ALA A 164 8.55 -25.97 -8.93
CA ALA A 164 9.34 -25.08 -9.78
C ALA A 164 8.60 -24.65 -11.05
N SER A 165 7.65 -25.46 -11.53
CA SER A 165 6.82 -25.15 -12.70
C SER A 165 5.64 -24.22 -12.39
N ALA A 166 5.25 -24.09 -11.11
CA ALA A 166 4.19 -23.19 -10.67
C ALA A 166 4.50 -21.74 -11.06
N LYS A 167 3.61 -21.11 -11.82
CA LYS A 167 3.69 -19.69 -12.17
C LYS A 167 2.61 -18.93 -11.42
N LEU A 168 2.98 -17.76 -10.92
CA LEU A 168 2.06 -16.82 -10.32
C LEU A 168 2.41 -15.43 -10.85
N MET A 169 1.38 -14.67 -11.22
CA MET A 169 1.48 -13.28 -11.65
C MET A 169 0.25 -12.53 -11.15
N VAL A 170 0.40 -11.23 -10.91
CA VAL A 170 -0.71 -10.33 -10.56
C VAL A 170 -0.79 -9.22 -11.61
N ASP A 171 -1.87 -9.21 -12.36
CA ASP A 171 -2.14 -8.21 -13.40
C ASP A 171 -3.01 -7.09 -12.84
N VAL A 172 -2.60 -5.84 -12.99
CA VAL A 172 -3.42 -4.69 -12.61
C VAL A 172 -4.27 -4.27 -13.81
N LEU A 173 -5.58 -4.43 -13.70
CA LEU A 173 -6.54 -4.17 -14.78
C LEU A 173 -6.95 -2.70 -14.85
N GLY A 174 -6.98 -2.00 -13.70
CA GLY A 174 -7.30 -0.58 -13.67
C GLY A 174 -7.37 -0.01 -12.26
N SER A 175 -7.57 1.31 -12.18
CA SER A 175 -7.83 2.00 -10.92
C SER A 175 -8.90 3.08 -11.09
N ALA A 176 -9.72 3.30 -10.07
CA ALA A 176 -10.74 4.34 -10.09
C ALA A 176 -10.99 4.94 -8.70
N ASP A 177 -11.47 6.17 -8.69
CA ASP A 177 -11.85 6.89 -7.46
C ASP A 177 -13.12 6.32 -6.80
N PHE A 178 -13.95 5.57 -7.53
CA PHE A 178 -15.20 4.99 -7.06
C PHE A 178 -15.33 3.54 -7.54
N LEU A 179 -15.84 2.65 -6.67
CA LEU A 179 -16.05 1.23 -6.99
C LEU A 179 -16.98 1.03 -8.19
N THR A 180 -18.02 1.85 -8.32
CA THR A 180 -18.98 1.79 -9.44
C THR A 180 -18.30 1.96 -10.81
N ASN A 181 -17.19 2.69 -10.86
CA ASN A 181 -16.48 2.97 -12.10
C ASN A 181 -15.50 1.84 -12.49
N LEU A 182 -15.22 0.91 -11.57
CA LEU A 182 -14.42 -0.29 -11.85
C LEU A 182 -15.27 -1.42 -12.41
N VAL A 183 -16.53 -1.52 -11.96
CA VAL A 183 -17.46 -2.58 -12.38
C VAL A 183 -17.97 -2.38 -13.81
N THR A 184 -18.02 -1.14 -14.32
CA THR A 184 -18.51 -0.85 -15.68
C THR A 184 -17.47 -1.05 -16.79
N ALA A 185 -16.24 -1.46 -16.46
CA ALA A 185 -15.18 -1.70 -17.43
C ALA A 185 -15.13 -3.15 -17.96
N PHE A 186 -16.11 -3.99 -17.59
CA PHE A 186 -16.21 -5.40 -17.97
C PHE A 186 -17.61 -5.74 -18.49
#